data_AF-A0A7Y1XK31-F1
#
_entry.id   AF-A0A7Y1XK31-F1
#
_cell.length_a   1.000
_cell.length_b   1.000
_cell.length_c   1.000
_cell.angle_alpha   90.00
_cell.angle_beta   90.00
_cell.angle_gamma   90.00
#
_symmetry.space_group_name_H-M   'P 1'
#
loop_
_entity.id
_entity.type
_entity.pdbx_description
1 polymer ?
#
loop_
_entity_poly.entity_id
_entity_poly.type
_entity_poly.pdbx_seq_one_letter_code
_entity_poly.pdbx_strand_id
1 'polypeptide(L)'
;QRFKSRFRITTNGGQCISCGNCSTYCEQGIDVRAYAQKGENIIRSSCVGCGICSAVCPRGVLKLENGPEKGRINPTQVLLGNDVDLMHLVNDK
;
A
#
# COMPACT_ATOMS: atom_id res chain seq x y z
N GLN A 1 -17.28 -6.79 -6.18
CA GLN A 1 -17.06 -5.58 -7.02
C GLN A 1 -16.68 -6.05 -8.42
N ARG A 2 -17.44 -5.66 -9.45
CA ARG A 2 -17.34 -6.21 -10.82
C ARG A 2 -16.20 -5.59 -11.66
N PHE A 3 -15.57 -4.51 -11.17
CA PHE A 3 -14.47 -3.81 -11.84
C PHE A 3 -13.34 -3.49 -10.85
N LYS A 4 -12.11 -3.91 -11.17
CA LYS A 4 -10.88 -3.57 -10.43
C LYS A 4 -10.31 -2.25 -10.98
N SER A 5 -9.81 -1.36 -10.12
CA SER A 5 -9.11 -0.15 -10.59
C SER A 5 -7.76 -0.50 -11.21
N ARG A 6 -7.30 0.37 -12.11
CA ARG A 6 -5.91 0.39 -12.59
C ARG A 6 -4.93 0.74 -11.45
N PHE A 7 -5.40 1.53 -10.49
CA PHE A 7 -4.62 1.96 -9.35
C PHE A 7 -4.76 0.96 -8.21
N ARG A 8 -3.63 0.62 -7.61
CA ARG A 8 -3.56 -0.24 -6.43
C ARG A 8 -2.74 0.43 -5.36
N ILE A 9 -3.24 0.44 -4.13
CA ILE A 9 -2.44 0.83 -2.98
C ILE A 9 -1.98 -0.45 -2.32
N THR A 10 -0.68 -0.71 -2.33
CA THR A 10 -0.08 -1.81 -1.58
C THR A 10 0.22 -1.37 -0.15
N THR A 11 0.13 -2.31 0.77
CA THR A 11 0.38 -2.07 2.20
C THR A 11 1.40 -3.07 2.70
N ASN A 12 2.32 -2.64 3.56
CA ASN A 12 3.17 -3.55 4.33
C ASN A 12 2.48 -3.81 5.68
N GLY A 13 1.66 -4.86 5.75
CA GLY A 13 0.65 -5.10 6.79
C GLY A 13 1.13 -5.20 8.24
N GLY A 14 2.44 -5.07 8.51
CA GLY A 14 2.99 -5.16 9.87
C GLY A 14 3.29 -3.83 10.56
N GLN A 15 3.27 -2.70 9.84
CA GLN A 15 3.78 -1.41 10.36
C GLN A 15 2.69 -0.35 10.57
N CYS A 16 1.42 -0.67 10.31
CA CYS A 16 0.32 0.29 10.50
C CYS A 16 0.08 0.56 11.99
N ILE A 17 0.16 1.83 12.40
CA ILE A 17 -0.17 2.28 13.78
C ILE A 17 -1.57 2.87 13.92
N SER A 18 -2.46 2.63 12.96
CA SER A 18 -3.87 3.00 13.07
C SER A 18 -4.15 4.51 13.24
N CYS A 19 -3.22 5.38 12.87
CA CYS A 19 -3.35 6.84 13.02
C CYS A 19 -4.52 7.47 12.24
N GLY A 20 -4.98 6.82 11.16
CA GLY A 20 -6.19 7.22 10.44
C GLY A 20 -6.04 8.34 9.40
N ASN A 21 -4.89 9.03 9.33
CA ASN A 21 -4.67 10.11 8.35
C ASN A 21 -4.99 9.69 6.91
N CYS A 22 -4.62 8.47 6.52
CA CYS A 22 -4.88 7.95 5.18
C CYS A 22 -6.38 7.83 4.83
N SER A 23 -7.25 7.51 5.80
CA SER A 23 -8.70 7.48 5.60
C SER A 23 -9.30 8.88 5.66
N THR A 24 -8.85 9.73 6.58
CA THR A 24 -9.35 11.10 6.76
C THR A 24 -9.16 11.95 5.51
N TYR A 25 -7.99 11.85 4.86
CA TYR A 25 -7.70 12.62 3.64
C TYR A 25 -8.14 11.91 2.35
N CYS A 26 -8.83 10.76 2.44
CA CYS A 26 -9.33 10.08 1.26
C CYS A 26 -10.68 10.69 0.83
N GLU A 27 -10.65 11.57 -0.16
CA GLU A 27 -11.86 12.17 -0.74
C GLU A 27 -12.80 11.15 -1.41
N GLN A 28 -12.28 9.96 -1.73
CA GLN A 28 -13.04 8.86 -2.32
C GLN A 28 -13.77 8.00 -1.25
N GLY A 29 -13.67 8.37 0.03
CA GLY A 29 -14.35 7.68 1.13
C GLY A 29 -13.86 6.24 1.36
N ILE A 30 -12.63 5.92 0.94
CA ILE A 30 -12.05 4.59 1.16
C ILE A 30 -11.48 4.56 2.58
N ASP A 31 -11.89 3.56 3.38
CA ASP A 31 -11.27 3.33 4.70
C ASP A 31 -9.90 2.66 4.56
N VAL A 32 -8.92 3.43 4.07
CA VAL A 32 -7.54 2.99 3.83
C VAL A 32 -6.89 2.44 5.10
N ARG A 33 -7.20 3.01 6.27
CA ARG A 33 -6.69 2.55 7.57
C ARG A 33 -7.06 1.09 7.82
N ALA A 34 -8.32 0.72 7.64
CA ALA A 34 -8.76 -0.67 7.89
C ALA A 34 -8.03 -1.67 6.97
N TYR A 35 -7.82 -1.31 5.70
CA TYR A 35 -7.02 -2.12 4.78
C TYR A 35 -5.56 -2.23 5.22
N ALA A 36 -4.96 -1.13 5.64
CA ALA A 36 -3.58 -1.10 6.12
C ALA A 36 -3.37 -1.95 7.37
N GLN A 37 -4.30 -1.88 8.33
CA GLN A 37 -4.27 -2.69 9.55
C GLN A 37 -4.39 -4.19 9.26
N LYS A 38 -5.17 -4.56 8.24
CA LYS A 38 -5.34 -5.95 7.81
C LYS A 38 -4.20 -6.46 6.93
N GLY A 39 -3.31 -5.59 6.48
CA GLY A 39 -2.33 -5.93 5.44
C GLY A 39 -2.97 -6.24 4.09
N GLU A 40 -4.15 -5.71 3.80
CA GLU A 40 -4.85 -5.97 2.56
C GLU A 40 -4.58 -4.87 1.53
N ASN A 41 -4.21 -5.27 0.31
CA ASN A 41 -4.03 -4.34 -0.79
C ASN A 41 -5.37 -3.74 -1.23
N ILE A 42 -5.38 -2.45 -1.54
CA ILE A 42 -6.60 -1.73 -1.93
C ILE A 42 -6.70 -1.71 -3.46
N ILE A 43 -7.73 -2.37 -3.97
CA ILE A 43 -8.03 -2.46 -5.41
C ILE A 43 -9.50 -2.10 -5.61
N ARG A 44 -9.82 -0.83 -5.46
CA ARG A 44 -11.19 -0.33 -5.64
C ARG A 44 -11.27 0.58 -6.84
N SER A 45 -12.30 0.41 -7.67
CA SER A 45 -12.61 1.30 -8.81
C SER A 45 -12.74 2.77 -8.40
N SER A 46 -13.10 3.05 -7.14
CA SER A 46 -13.15 4.40 -6.59
C SER A 46 -11.78 5.03 -6.33
N CYS A 47 -10.70 4.24 -6.26
CA CYS A 47 -9.36 4.79 -6.12
C CYS A 47 -8.92 5.40 -7.45
N VAL A 48 -8.82 6.74 -7.48
CA VAL A 48 -8.35 7.52 -8.63
C VAL A 48 -6.83 7.66 -8.71
N GLY A 49 -6.11 7.15 -7.71
CA GLY A 49 -4.64 7.21 -7.68
C GLY A 49 -4.05 8.58 -7.32
N CYS A 50 -4.71 9.38 -6.47
CA CYS A 50 -4.19 10.69 -6.05
C CYS A 50 -2.93 10.64 -5.18
N GLY A 51 -2.62 9.48 -4.56
CA GLY A 51 -1.37 9.27 -3.80
C GLY A 51 -1.30 9.94 -2.41
N ILE A 52 -2.33 10.70 -2.01
CA ILE A 52 -2.36 11.38 -0.70
C ILE A 52 -2.19 10.39 0.46
N CYS A 53 -2.86 9.23 0.39
CA CYS A 53 -2.78 8.21 1.44
C CYS A 53 -1.37 7.69 1.72
N SER A 54 -0.52 7.55 0.69
CA SER A 54 0.89 7.19 0.85
C SER A 54 1.73 8.34 1.37
N ALA A 55 1.46 9.57 0.92
CA ALA A 55 2.22 10.75 1.34
C ALA A 55 1.99 11.13 2.81
N VAL A 56 0.75 10.99 3.31
CA VAL A 56 0.39 11.35 4.70
C VAL A 56 0.66 10.23 5.71
N CYS A 57 1.10 9.06 5.26
CA CYS A 57 1.37 7.93 6.14
C CYS A 57 2.71 8.16 6.86
N PRO A 58 2.73 8.43 8.18
CA PRO A 58 3.97 8.78 8.89
C PRO A 58 4.98 7.62 8.95
N ARG A 59 4.50 6.38 8.75
CA ARG A 59 5.35 5.19 8.71
C ARG A 59 5.69 4.69 7.30
N GLY A 60 5.16 5.33 6.25
CA GLY A 60 5.41 4.87 4.87
C GLY A 60 4.86 3.48 4.55
N VAL A 61 3.82 3.04 5.25
CA VAL A 61 3.23 1.69 5.11
C VAL A 61 2.58 1.46 3.75
N LEU A 62 2.10 2.55 3.14
CA LEU A 62 1.28 2.53 1.94
C LEU A 62 2.09 2.97 0.72
N LYS A 63 1.94 2.27 -0.40
CA LYS A 63 2.57 2.61 -1.67
C LYS A 63 1.55 2.59 -2.80
N LEU A 64 1.49 3.65 -3.59
CA LEU A 64 0.65 3.71 -4.78
C LEU A 64 1.36 3.04 -5.96
N GLU A 65 0.69 2.10 -6.60
CA GLU A 65 1.18 1.29 -7.70
C GLU A 65 0.22 1.39 -8.91
N ASN A 66 0.74 1.64 -10.11
CA ASN A 66 -0.04 1.77 -11.35
C ASN A 66 0.42 0.81 -12.48
N GLY A 67 1.31 -0.14 -12.17
CA GLY A 67 1.93 -1.05 -13.14
C GLY A 67 1.37 -2.48 -13.22
N PRO A 68 2.12 -3.42 -13.82
CA PRO A 68 1.85 -4.86 -13.73
C PRO A 68 2.13 -5.43 -12.33
N GLU A 69 1.63 -6.64 -12.02
CA GLU A 69 1.78 -7.26 -10.68
C GLU A 69 3.19 -7.77 -10.36
N LYS A 70 4.04 -7.95 -11.38
CA LYS A 70 5.40 -8.49 -11.25
C LYS A 70 6.36 -7.46 -10.60
N GLY A 71 7.05 -7.84 -9.51
CA GLY A 71 8.03 -7.00 -8.81
C GLY A 71 7.46 -6.11 -7.68
N ARG A 72 6.23 -6.37 -7.23
CA ARG A 72 5.57 -5.59 -6.18
C ARG A 72 5.90 -6.10 -4.77
N ILE A 73 5.92 -5.17 -3.82
CA ILE A 73 6.07 -5.46 -2.39
C ILE A 73 4.88 -6.33 -1.94
N ASN A 74 5.17 -7.51 -1.41
CA ASN A 74 4.15 -8.44 -0.95
C ASN A 74 3.68 -8.02 0.46
N PRO A 75 2.38 -7.80 0.69
CA PRO A 75 1.87 -7.30 1.97
C PRO A 75 2.15 -8.22 3.16
N THR A 76 2.45 -9.49 2.89
CA THR A 76 2.73 -10.54 3.88
C THR A 76 4.17 -10.53 4.38
N GLN A 77 5.09 -9.82 3.71
CA GLN A 77 6.46 -9.67 4.19
C GLN A 77 6.54 -8.41 5.05
N VAL A 78 6.59 -8.59 6.36
CA VAL A 78 6.98 -7.53 7.29
C VAL A 78 8.42 -7.17 6.97
N LEU A 79 8.64 -6.20 6.08
CA LEU A 79 9.98 -5.70 5.76
C LEU A 79 10.52 -4.93 6.97
N LEU A 80 11.14 -5.64 7.91
CA LEU A 80 11.98 -5.05 8.93
C LEU A 80 13.22 -4.51 8.19
N GLY A 81 13.70 -3.33 8.56
CA GLY A 81 14.80 -2.64 7.85
C GLY A 81 16.14 -3.41 7.78
N ASN A 82 16.18 -4.67 8.22
CA ASN A 82 17.31 -5.57 8.23
C ASN A 82 17.19 -6.73 7.24
N ASP A 83 16.14 -6.77 6.40
CA ASP A 83 15.86 -7.95 5.59
C ASP A 83 16.73 -8.01 4.33
N VAL A 84 17.56 -9.05 4.27
CA VAL A 84 18.50 -9.44 3.22
C VAL A 84 17.86 -9.50 1.81
N ASP A 85 16.52 -9.64 1.75
CA ASP A 85 15.72 -9.68 0.52
C ASP A 85 15.78 -8.39 -0.32
N LEU A 86 15.98 -7.22 0.30
CA LEU A 86 16.06 -5.96 -0.46
C LEU A 86 17.36 -5.89 -1.29
N MET A 87 18.46 -6.49 -0.83
CA MET A 87 19.70 -6.53 -1.62
C MET A 87 19.65 -7.54 -2.76
N HIS A 88 18.94 -8.65 -2.64
CA HIS A 88 18.76 -9.59 -3.76
C HIS A 88 17.90 -8.98 -4.88
N LEU A 89 16.81 -8.28 -4.53
CA LEU A 89 15.94 -7.63 -5.52
C LEU A 89 16.62 -6.46 -6.26
N VAL A 90 17.61 -5.81 -5.65
CA VAL A 90 18.38 -4.71 -6.29
C VAL A 90 19.54 -5.25 -7.13
N ASN A 91 20.11 -6.40 -6.78
CA ASN A 91 21.23 -7.00 -7.49
C ASN A 91 20.84 -7.94 -8.63
N ASP A 92 19.62 -8.47 -8.68
CA ASP A 92 19.11 -9.31 -9.78
C ASP A 92 18.67 -8.48 -11.01
N LYS A 93 19.60 -7.66 -11.52
CA LYS A 93 19.40 -6.86 -12.73
C LYS A 93 19.86 -7.59 -13.99
#